data_AF-A0AAN8WVY8-F1
#
_entry.id   AF-A0AAN8WVY8-F1
#
_cell.length_a   1.000
_cell.length_b   1.000
_cell.length_c   1.000
_cell.angle_alpha   90.00
_cell.angle_beta   90.00
_cell.angle_gamma   90.00
#
_symmetry.space_group_name_H-M   'P 1'
#
loop_
_entity.id
_entity.type
_entity.pdbx_description
1 polymer ?
#
loop_
_entity_poly.entity_id
_entity_poly.type
_entity_poly.pdbx_seq_one_letter_code
_entity_poly.pdbx_strand_id
1 'polypeptide(L)'
;NVLRYVAEKPPKENVRTFKMKNETQKPLVIASKGYTIPGCSCVRFGLDVESIKKVVKDAKARPKLYPADFIKNYNFDTQSTCSDFTTQRGAGQNVVAYSYYHTEGKVNIESQHFKKYLGQLHGRARVIHDSYPDWNMRIYHNVSEDDEVGNKFLCKIYCVHQHVDLCQVHNLPDLGDLVKRGVVGRLWRFAVMGDPTVSLFLSRDSDSWILDREVAVVREWISSGKGFHVIRDHPNHKAVMLA
;
A
#
# COMPACT_ATOMS: atom_id res chain seq x y z
N ASN A 1 -23.60 13.91 2.62
CA ASN A 1 -22.41 14.65 3.08
C ASN A 1 -21.20 14.29 2.25
N VAL A 2 -21.02 15.03 1.15
CA VAL A 2 -19.95 14.87 0.17
C VAL A 2 -18.66 15.38 0.81
N LEU A 3 -17.78 14.47 1.22
CA LEU A 3 -16.43 14.80 1.63
C LEU A 3 -15.73 15.45 0.42
N ARG A 4 -15.46 16.75 0.52
CA ARG A 4 -14.71 17.51 -0.48
C ARG A 4 -13.34 16.87 -0.62
N TYR A 5 -13.07 16.37 -1.82
CA TYR A 5 -11.74 15.94 -2.25
C TYR A 5 -10.77 17.10 -2.08
N VAL A 6 -9.78 16.96 -1.20
CA VAL A 6 -8.59 17.79 -1.25
C VAL A 6 -7.54 16.95 -1.93
N ALA A 7 -7.44 17.09 -3.26
CA ALA A 7 -6.17 16.78 -3.91
C ALA A 7 -5.11 17.59 -3.16
N GLU A 8 -4.05 16.93 -2.67
CA GLU A 8 -2.92 17.67 -2.10
C GLU A 8 -2.47 18.65 -3.19
N LYS A 9 -2.57 19.95 -2.90
CA LYS A 9 -2.00 20.95 -3.79
C LYS A 9 -0.52 20.60 -3.95
N PRO A 10 0.03 20.66 -5.18
CA PRO A 10 1.45 20.43 -5.36
C PRO A 10 2.23 21.29 -4.36
N PRO A 11 3.21 20.73 -3.66
CA PRO A 11 3.98 21.49 -2.69
C PRO A 11 4.62 22.68 -3.42
N LYS A 12 4.75 23.81 -2.71
CA LYS A 12 5.32 25.05 -3.28
C LYS A 12 6.72 24.82 -3.85
N GLU A 13 7.44 23.83 -3.33
CA GLU A 13 8.70 23.34 -3.84
C GLU A 13 8.67 21.80 -3.85
N ASN A 14 9.27 21.17 -4.86
CA ASN A 14 9.38 19.71 -4.97
C ASN A 14 10.45 19.13 -4.02
N VAL A 15 10.49 19.61 -2.79
CA VAL A 15 11.47 19.20 -1.78
C VAL A 15 10.87 19.15 -0.39
N ARG A 16 11.43 18.29 0.46
CA ARG A 16 11.19 18.27 1.90
C ARG A 16 12.43 18.73 2.63
N THR A 17 12.26 19.73 3.48
CA THR A 17 13.34 20.39 4.21
C THR A 17 13.37 19.93 5.66
N PHE A 18 14.53 19.49 6.14
CA PHE A 18 14.77 19.02 7.49
C PHE A 18 15.70 19.98 8.22
N LYS A 19 15.34 20.34 9.46
CA LYS A 19 16.20 21.12 10.33
C LYS A 19 17.39 20.27 10.77
N MET A 20 18.58 20.84 10.68
CA MET A 20 19.81 20.19 11.11
C MET A 20 20.06 20.44 12.59
N LYS A 21 20.91 19.60 13.19
CA LYS A 21 21.23 19.67 14.63
C LYS A 21 21.96 20.98 15.01
N ASN A 22 22.69 21.57 14.06
CA ASN A 22 23.35 22.85 14.22
C ASN A 22 22.64 23.90 13.35
N GLU A 23 22.18 25.00 13.94
CA GLU A 23 21.43 26.06 13.25
C GLU A 23 22.24 26.79 12.17
N THR A 24 23.58 26.67 12.23
CA THR A 24 24.49 27.22 11.21
C THR A 24 24.66 26.30 9.99
N GLN A 25 24.20 25.05 10.04
CA GLN A 25 24.23 24.16 8.88
C GLN A 25 23.06 24.45 7.94
N LYS A 26 23.34 24.40 6.64
CA LYS A 26 22.28 24.42 5.62
C LYS A 26 21.28 23.30 5.91
N PRO A 27 19.97 23.57 5.80
CA PRO A 27 18.97 22.55 6.04
C PRO A 27 19.12 21.40 5.03
N LEU A 28 18.83 20.19 5.48
CA LEU A 28 18.85 19.02 4.60
C LEU A 28 17.61 19.07 3.71
N VAL A 29 17.83 19.10 2.41
CA VAL A 29 16.77 19.18 1.39
C VAL A 29 16.75 17.87 0.63
N ILE A 30 15.59 17.22 0.60
CA ILE A 30 15.40 15.93 -0.07
C ILE A 30 14.32 16.11 -1.14
N ALA A 31 14.62 15.70 -2.37
CA ALA A 31 13.67 15.79 -3.46
C ALA A 31 12.37 15.03 -3.13
N SER A 32 11.24 15.61 -3.52
CA SER A 32 9.95 14.95 -3.50
C SER A 32 9.53 14.55 -4.91
N LYS A 33 8.82 13.43 -5.03
CA LYS A 33 8.26 12.91 -6.28
C LYS A 33 6.74 12.83 -6.17
N GLY A 34 6.05 13.16 -7.26
CA GLY A 34 4.61 12.98 -7.38
C GLY A 34 4.28 11.55 -7.84
N TYR A 35 3.27 10.95 -7.23
CA TYR A 35 2.79 9.60 -7.53
C TYR A 35 1.31 9.65 -7.88
N THR A 36 0.96 9.07 -9.01
CA THR A 36 -0.40 9.02 -9.53
C THR A 36 -0.57 7.81 -10.44
N ILE A 37 -1.81 7.51 -10.82
CA ILE A 37 -2.15 6.49 -11.81
C ILE A 37 -2.69 7.16 -13.08
N PRO A 38 -2.70 6.47 -14.24
CA PRO A 38 -3.18 7.02 -15.50
C PRO A 38 -4.57 7.65 -15.39
N GLY A 39 -4.72 8.86 -15.93
CA GLY A 39 -5.98 9.60 -15.95
C GLY A 39 -6.51 10.06 -14.58
N CYS A 40 -5.73 9.95 -13.50
CA CYS A 40 -6.21 10.28 -12.17
C CYS A 40 -6.12 11.78 -11.84
N SER A 41 -7.15 12.29 -11.15
CA SER A 41 -7.30 13.71 -10.81
C SER A 41 -6.43 14.18 -9.65
N CYS A 42 -5.79 13.27 -8.90
CA CYS A 42 -4.93 13.63 -7.78
C CYS A 42 -3.52 13.08 -7.96
N VAL A 43 -2.58 13.70 -7.26
CA VAL A 43 -1.19 13.28 -7.15
C VAL A 43 -0.87 13.25 -5.66
N ARG A 44 -0.22 12.19 -5.18
CA ARG A 44 0.35 12.15 -3.84
C ARG A 44 1.82 12.51 -3.90
N PHE A 45 2.27 13.37 -3.01
CA PHE A 45 3.68 13.75 -2.97
C PHE A 45 4.40 12.94 -1.89
N GLY A 46 5.51 12.35 -2.28
CA GLY A 46 6.35 11.53 -1.43
C GLY A 46 7.81 11.93 -1.53
N LEU A 47 8.65 11.38 -0.64
CA LEU A 47 10.10 11.47 -0.81
C LEU A 47 10.51 10.68 -2.06
N ASP A 48 11.42 11.25 -2.84
CA ASP A 48 12.09 10.49 -3.89
C ASP A 48 12.99 9.42 -3.27
N VAL A 49 12.67 8.15 -3.54
CA VAL A 49 13.30 6.97 -2.90
C VAL A 49 14.81 6.91 -3.19
N GLU A 50 15.23 7.28 -4.39
CA GLU A 50 16.66 7.30 -4.74
C GLU A 50 17.41 8.40 -3.99
N SER A 51 16.82 9.59 -3.92
CA SER A 51 17.38 10.73 -3.20
C SER A 51 17.52 10.44 -1.70
N ILE A 52 16.48 9.90 -1.07
CA ILE A 52 16.53 9.57 0.37
C ILE A 52 17.51 8.43 0.66
N LYS A 53 17.63 7.40 -0.20
CA LYS A 53 18.63 6.33 -0.05
C LYS A 53 20.06 6.89 -0.04
N LYS A 54 20.37 7.87 -0.90
CA LYS A 54 21.68 8.56 -0.91
C LYS A 54 21.93 9.31 0.40
N VAL A 55 20.93 10.04 0.89
CA VAL A 55 21.03 10.80 2.14
C VAL A 55 21.19 9.86 3.35
N VAL A 56 20.46 8.75 3.39
CA VAL A 56 20.55 7.75 4.47
C VAL A 56 21.93 7.09 4.49
N LYS A 57 22.49 6.77 3.31
CA LYS A 57 23.87 6.25 3.19
C LYS A 57 24.88 7.25 3.76
N ASP A 58 24.73 8.54 3.46
CA ASP A 58 25.58 9.59 3.99
C ASP A 58 25.41 9.78 5.51
N ALA A 59 24.16 9.73 6.00
CA ALA A 59 23.86 9.83 7.43
C ALA A 59 24.48 8.68 8.22
N LYS A 60 24.46 7.45 7.69
CA LYS A 60 25.15 6.30 8.29
C LYS A 60 26.67 6.49 8.33
N ALA A 61 27.26 7.10 7.31
CA ALA A 61 28.70 7.39 7.27
C ALA A 61 29.09 8.55 8.21
N ARG A 62 28.21 9.54 8.41
CA ARG A 62 28.48 10.77 9.18
C ARG A 62 27.36 11.09 10.19
N PRO A 63 27.08 10.20 11.17
CA PRO A 63 25.89 10.29 12.01
C PRO A 63 25.82 11.57 12.87
N LYS A 64 26.97 12.14 13.25
CA LYS A 64 27.03 13.38 14.04
C LYS A 64 26.47 14.62 13.30
N LEU A 65 26.39 14.57 11.97
CA LEU A 65 25.88 15.67 11.15
C LEU A 65 24.36 15.66 10.98
N TYR A 66 23.69 14.57 11.35
CA TYR A 66 22.25 14.39 11.15
C TYR A 66 21.49 14.41 12.48
N PRO A 67 20.16 14.69 12.46
CA PRO A 67 19.31 14.48 13.63
C PRO A 67 19.43 13.04 14.15
N ALA A 68 19.45 12.85 15.47
CA ALA A 68 19.71 11.55 16.10
C ALA A 68 18.73 10.46 15.63
N ASP A 69 17.46 10.83 15.43
CA ASP A 69 16.41 9.91 14.98
C ASP A 69 16.30 9.81 13.46
N PHE A 70 17.14 10.50 12.68
CA PHE A 70 17.02 10.52 11.21
C PHE A 70 17.14 9.11 10.62
N ILE A 71 18.21 8.38 10.96
CA ILE A 71 18.42 7.02 10.44
C ILE A 71 17.31 6.06 10.93
N LYS A 72 16.85 6.24 12.16
CA LYS A 72 15.77 5.43 12.75
C LYS A 72 14.45 5.63 12.00
N ASN A 73 14.12 6.88 11.69
CA ASN A 73 12.84 7.25 11.07
C ASN A 73 12.84 7.10 9.54
N TYR A 74 14.02 7.06 8.91
CA TYR A 74 14.20 7.03 7.46
C TYR A 74 15.08 5.85 7.03
N ASN A 75 14.86 4.67 7.61
CA ASN A 75 15.55 3.47 7.15
C ASN A 75 14.83 2.87 5.93
N PHE A 76 15.39 3.11 4.73
CA PHE A 76 14.92 2.56 3.44
C PHE A 76 15.90 1.53 2.87
N ASP A 77 16.59 0.79 3.74
CA ASP A 77 17.48 -0.31 3.33
C ASP A 77 16.71 -1.39 2.54
N THR A 78 15.41 -1.50 2.79
CA THR A 78 14.52 -2.43 2.11
C THR A 78 13.55 -1.70 1.19
N GLN A 79 13.33 -2.27 0.00
CA GLN A 79 12.40 -1.77 -0.99
C GLN A 79 11.09 -2.55 -0.92
N SER A 80 9.96 -1.86 -0.95
CA SER A 80 8.67 -2.53 -1.04
C SER A 80 8.50 -3.20 -2.40
N THR A 81 7.90 -4.38 -2.40
CA THR A 81 7.55 -5.13 -3.62
C THR A 81 6.30 -4.58 -4.33
N CYS A 82 5.68 -3.51 -3.79
CA CYS A 82 4.52 -2.87 -4.41
C CYS A 82 4.92 -1.67 -5.28
N SER A 83 5.59 -0.67 -4.69
CA SER A 83 5.97 0.57 -5.39
C SER A 83 7.00 1.39 -4.60
N ASP A 84 7.60 2.37 -5.26
CA ASP A 84 8.40 3.43 -4.61
C ASP A 84 7.57 4.20 -3.57
N PHE A 85 6.30 4.51 -3.86
CA PHE A 85 5.42 5.22 -2.93
C PHE A 85 5.17 4.39 -1.66
N THR A 86 5.07 3.08 -1.79
CA THR A 86 4.95 2.19 -0.64
C THR A 86 6.28 2.04 0.11
N THR A 87 7.40 2.09 -0.60
CA THR A 87 8.75 2.05 0.01
C THR A 87 8.97 3.23 0.96
N GLN A 88 8.55 4.44 0.57
CA GLN A 88 8.72 5.63 1.42
C GLN A 88 7.89 5.61 2.72
N ARG A 89 6.90 4.71 2.85
CA ARG A 89 6.16 4.51 4.11
C ARG A 89 7.07 3.91 5.21
N GLY A 90 8.23 3.38 4.82
CA GLY A 90 9.22 2.79 5.73
C GLY A 90 8.95 1.31 6.02
N ALA A 91 9.85 0.68 6.78
CA ALA A 91 9.66 -0.67 7.28
C ALA A 91 8.63 -0.72 8.43
N GLY A 92 8.19 -1.92 8.79
CA GLY A 92 7.26 -2.10 9.93
C GLY A 92 5.78 -1.97 9.56
N GLN A 93 5.44 -1.99 8.26
CA GLN A 93 4.06 -1.77 7.82
C GLN A 93 3.17 -2.94 8.21
N ASN A 94 1.96 -2.63 8.67
CA ASN A 94 0.87 -3.59 8.76
C ASN A 94 -0.05 -3.42 7.54
N VAL A 95 -0.41 -4.52 6.88
CA VAL A 95 -1.06 -4.46 5.56
C VAL A 95 -2.29 -5.36 5.47
N VAL A 96 -3.41 -4.82 4.99
CA VAL A 96 -4.54 -5.62 4.50
C VAL A 96 -4.45 -5.73 2.98
N ALA A 97 -4.10 -6.91 2.49
CA ALA A 97 -3.83 -7.17 1.08
C ALA A 97 -5.04 -7.77 0.36
N TYR A 98 -5.35 -7.21 -0.81
CA TYR A 98 -6.43 -7.62 -1.70
C TYR A 98 -5.90 -7.86 -3.11
N SER A 99 -6.57 -8.75 -3.84
CA SER A 99 -6.46 -8.86 -5.29
C SER A 99 -7.70 -8.26 -5.95
N TYR A 100 -7.49 -7.49 -7.01
CA TYR A 100 -8.53 -7.19 -7.99
C TYR A 100 -8.03 -7.53 -9.39
N TYR A 101 -8.67 -8.48 -10.06
CA TYR A 101 -8.26 -8.89 -11.39
C TYR A 101 -9.49 -9.07 -12.28
N HIS A 102 -9.37 -8.72 -13.56
CA HIS A 102 -10.36 -9.08 -14.57
C HIS A 102 -9.71 -9.92 -15.68
N THR A 103 -10.50 -10.82 -16.26
CA THR A 103 -10.06 -11.72 -17.35
C THR A 103 -10.45 -11.22 -18.73
N GLU A 104 -11.39 -10.27 -18.83
CA GLU A 104 -12.03 -9.83 -20.07
C GLU A 104 -11.47 -8.50 -20.63
N GLY A 105 -10.21 -8.19 -20.34
CA GLY A 105 -9.52 -7.02 -20.89
C GLY A 105 -9.80 -5.68 -20.21
N LYS A 106 -11.06 -5.27 -20.02
CA LYS A 106 -11.43 -4.01 -19.32
C LYS A 106 -12.58 -4.19 -18.34
N VAL A 107 -12.66 -3.29 -17.35
CA VAL A 107 -13.77 -3.27 -16.40
C VAL A 107 -15.09 -2.89 -17.07
N ASN A 108 -16.07 -3.79 -16.97
CA ASN A 108 -17.47 -3.49 -17.27
C ASN A 108 -18.23 -3.10 -15.99
N ILE A 109 -18.63 -1.83 -15.87
CA ILE A 109 -19.34 -1.27 -14.71
C ILE A 109 -20.70 -1.94 -14.42
N GLU A 110 -21.35 -2.49 -15.44
CA GLU A 110 -22.65 -3.15 -15.25
C GLU A 110 -22.53 -4.61 -14.82
N SER A 111 -21.35 -5.20 -14.96
CA SER A 111 -21.10 -6.60 -14.63
C SER A 111 -21.29 -6.89 -13.13
N GLN A 112 -21.74 -8.11 -12.84
CA GLN A 112 -21.75 -8.63 -11.47
C GLN A 112 -20.35 -8.69 -10.88
N HIS A 113 -19.33 -8.94 -11.71
CA HIS A 113 -17.93 -8.94 -11.31
C HIS A 113 -17.52 -7.58 -10.74
N PHE A 114 -17.81 -6.48 -11.45
CA PHE A 114 -17.55 -5.14 -10.94
C PHE A 114 -18.30 -4.86 -9.63
N LYS A 115 -19.62 -5.11 -9.62
CA LYS A 115 -20.50 -4.84 -8.47
C LYS A 115 -20.04 -5.60 -7.22
N LYS A 116 -19.53 -6.82 -7.39
CA LYS A 116 -19.05 -7.69 -6.32
C LYS A 116 -17.64 -7.35 -5.83
N TYR A 117 -16.73 -6.97 -6.73
CA TYR A 117 -15.31 -6.79 -6.41
C TYR A 117 -14.90 -5.30 -6.37
N LEU A 118 -14.51 -4.69 -7.49
CA LEU A 118 -13.99 -3.30 -7.51
C LEU A 118 -14.98 -2.28 -6.94
N GLY A 119 -16.28 -2.44 -7.22
CA GLY A 119 -17.33 -1.56 -6.72
C GLY A 119 -17.41 -1.50 -5.20
N GLN A 120 -16.95 -2.53 -4.50
CA GLN A 120 -16.97 -2.62 -3.04
C GLN A 120 -15.70 -2.03 -2.39
N LEU A 121 -14.56 -2.02 -3.10
CA LEU A 121 -13.25 -1.71 -2.51
C LEU A 121 -13.17 -0.32 -1.87
N HIS A 122 -13.91 0.67 -2.39
CA HIS A 122 -13.96 2.01 -1.79
C HIS A 122 -14.56 1.99 -0.37
N GLY A 123 -15.64 1.23 -0.16
CA GLY A 123 -16.22 1.06 1.18
C GLY A 123 -15.29 0.26 2.11
N ARG A 124 -14.48 -0.64 1.55
CA ARG A 124 -13.54 -1.45 2.32
C ARG A 124 -12.36 -0.65 2.82
N ALA A 125 -11.82 0.21 1.97
CA ALA A 125 -10.78 1.15 2.39
C ALA A 125 -11.24 1.97 3.61
N ARG A 126 -12.50 2.44 3.62
CA ARG A 126 -13.09 3.11 4.79
C ARG A 126 -13.13 2.22 6.02
N VAL A 127 -13.71 1.02 5.92
CA VAL A 127 -13.82 0.11 7.08
C VAL A 127 -12.44 -0.31 7.61
N ILE A 128 -11.44 -0.49 6.75
CA ILE A 128 -10.06 -0.75 7.17
C ILE A 128 -9.51 0.42 7.97
N HIS A 129 -9.71 1.65 7.50
CA HIS A 129 -9.27 2.84 8.25
C HIS A 129 -9.95 2.92 9.63
N ASP A 130 -11.24 2.63 9.69
CA ASP A 130 -12.00 2.69 10.94
C ASP A 130 -11.62 1.54 11.91
N SER A 131 -11.36 0.33 11.39
CA SER A 131 -11.08 -0.88 12.18
C SER A 131 -9.60 -1.05 12.55
N TYR A 132 -8.72 -0.58 11.66
CA TYR A 132 -7.26 -0.71 11.72
C TYR A 132 -6.58 0.62 11.29
N PRO A 133 -6.66 1.69 12.10
CA PRO A 133 -6.24 3.04 11.70
C PRO A 133 -4.80 3.17 11.16
N ASP A 134 -3.87 2.36 11.67
CA ASP A 134 -2.45 2.39 11.29
C ASP A 134 -2.09 1.37 10.20
N TRP A 135 -3.07 0.64 9.65
CA TRP A 135 -2.84 -0.38 8.64
C TRP A 135 -3.02 0.20 7.24
N ASN A 136 -2.14 -0.19 6.33
CA ASN A 136 -2.27 0.15 4.93
C ASN A 136 -3.12 -0.90 4.21
N MET A 137 -3.96 -0.47 3.28
CA MET A 137 -4.64 -1.37 2.34
C MET A 137 -3.78 -1.46 1.07
N ARG A 138 -3.44 -2.68 0.63
CA ARG A 138 -2.76 -2.89 -0.65
C ARG A 138 -3.67 -3.61 -1.63
N ILE A 139 -3.88 -3.02 -2.81
CA ILE A 139 -4.68 -3.62 -3.89
C ILE A 139 -3.72 -4.01 -5.01
N TYR A 140 -3.48 -5.31 -5.16
CA TYR A 140 -2.78 -5.87 -6.31
C TYR A 140 -3.77 -5.99 -7.47
N HIS A 141 -3.51 -5.29 -8.57
CA HIS A 141 -4.42 -5.25 -9.71
C HIS A 141 -3.73 -5.37 -11.06
N ASN A 142 -4.49 -5.78 -12.08
CA ASN A 142 -4.08 -5.79 -13.49
C ASN A 142 -4.84 -4.77 -14.36
N VAL A 143 -5.53 -3.79 -13.76
CA VAL A 143 -6.16 -2.69 -14.50
C VAL A 143 -5.09 -1.98 -15.34
N SER A 144 -5.28 -1.96 -16.66
CA SER A 144 -4.34 -1.37 -17.61
C SER A 144 -4.50 0.15 -17.71
N GLU A 145 -3.52 0.83 -18.29
CA GLU A 145 -3.55 2.30 -18.44
C GLU A 145 -4.70 2.78 -19.34
N ASP A 146 -5.13 1.95 -20.29
CA ASP A 146 -6.22 2.23 -21.22
C ASP A 146 -7.61 1.82 -20.70
N ASP A 147 -7.70 1.23 -19.51
CA ASP A 147 -8.96 0.92 -18.84
C ASP A 147 -9.48 2.14 -18.06
N GLU A 148 -10.16 3.05 -18.77
CA GLU A 148 -10.72 4.27 -18.19
C GLU A 148 -11.67 4.02 -17.01
N VAL A 149 -12.47 2.95 -17.10
CA VAL A 149 -13.44 2.62 -16.03
C VAL A 149 -12.69 2.14 -14.80
N GLY A 150 -11.79 1.16 -14.95
CA GLY A 150 -10.97 0.67 -13.85
C GLY A 150 -10.16 1.78 -13.20
N ASN A 151 -9.46 2.60 -14.00
CA ASN A 151 -8.65 3.72 -13.51
C ASN A 151 -9.49 4.78 -12.80
N LYS A 152 -10.70 5.09 -13.27
CA LYS A 152 -11.62 6.02 -12.58
C LYS A 152 -11.95 5.55 -11.17
N PHE A 153 -12.24 4.26 -10.98
CA PHE A 153 -12.56 3.72 -9.65
C PHE A 153 -11.33 3.57 -8.76
N LEU A 154 -10.21 3.10 -9.29
CA LEU A 154 -8.95 3.06 -8.54
C LEU A 154 -8.51 4.46 -8.12
N CYS A 155 -8.63 5.45 -9.01
CA CYS A 155 -8.34 6.86 -8.71
C CYS A 155 -9.24 7.38 -7.60
N LYS A 156 -10.54 7.07 -7.65
CA LYS A 156 -11.49 7.45 -6.58
C LYS A 156 -11.05 6.91 -5.22
N ILE A 157 -10.61 5.66 -5.15
CA ILE A 157 -10.13 5.04 -3.91
C ILE A 157 -8.83 5.72 -3.48
N TYR A 158 -7.86 5.82 -4.38
CA TYR A 158 -6.54 6.41 -4.15
C TYR A 158 -6.61 7.86 -3.66
N CYS A 159 -7.45 8.70 -4.26
CA CYS A 159 -7.54 10.11 -3.85
C CYS A 159 -8.23 10.32 -2.49
N VAL A 160 -9.14 9.43 -2.09
CA VAL A 160 -9.86 9.57 -0.81
C VAL A 160 -9.10 8.94 0.34
N HIS A 161 -8.44 7.81 0.10
CA HIS A 161 -7.92 6.94 1.15
C HIS A 161 -6.40 6.90 1.12
N GLN A 162 -5.74 7.77 1.90
CA GLN A 162 -4.28 7.91 1.92
C GLN A 162 -3.53 6.65 2.38
N HIS A 163 -4.18 5.74 3.10
CA HIS A 163 -3.65 4.44 3.52
C HIS A 163 -3.75 3.35 2.43
N VAL A 164 -4.32 3.66 1.25
CA VAL A 164 -4.40 2.70 0.13
C VAL A 164 -3.20 2.83 -0.78
N ASP A 165 -2.54 1.71 -1.06
CA ASP A 165 -1.56 1.57 -2.13
C ASP A 165 -2.08 0.67 -3.25
N LEU A 166 -1.79 1.07 -4.49
CA LEU A 166 -2.15 0.35 -5.71
C LEU A 166 -0.88 -0.31 -6.27
N CYS A 167 -0.89 -1.63 -6.38
CA CYS A 167 0.26 -2.42 -6.83
C CYS A 167 -0.06 -3.03 -8.20
N GLN A 168 0.59 -2.51 -9.24
CA GLN A 168 0.39 -2.99 -10.62
C GLN A 168 1.13 -4.32 -10.83
N VAL A 169 0.39 -5.41 -11.05
CA VAL A 169 0.98 -6.76 -11.04
C VAL A 169 1.87 -7.08 -12.24
N HIS A 170 1.83 -6.25 -13.27
CA HIS A 170 2.73 -6.35 -14.42
C HIS A 170 4.11 -5.75 -14.18
N ASN A 171 4.29 -4.94 -13.13
CA ASN A 171 5.52 -4.22 -12.87
C ASN A 171 5.77 -4.06 -11.35
N LEU A 172 5.85 -5.17 -10.64
CA LEU A 172 6.18 -5.16 -9.21
C LEU A 172 7.71 -5.15 -9.01
N PRO A 173 8.26 -4.26 -8.15
CA PRO A 173 9.66 -4.33 -7.76
C PRO A 173 10.04 -5.72 -7.23
N ASP A 174 11.18 -6.25 -7.68
CA ASP A 174 11.77 -7.56 -7.37
C ASP A 174 10.94 -8.81 -7.74
N LEU A 175 9.61 -8.69 -7.84
CA LEU A 175 8.70 -9.76 -8.21
C LEU A 175 8.39 -9.81 -9.72
N GLY A 176 8.56 -8.69 -10.43
CA GLY A 176 8.31 -8.57 -11.86
C GLY A 176 6.83 -8.69 -12.23
N ASP A 177 6.56 -9.26 -13.41
CA ASP A 177 5.21 -9.45 -13.95
C ASP A 177 4.61 -10.78 -13.46
N LEU A 178 3.71 -10.72 -12.48
CA LEU A 178 3.05 -11.90 -11.92
C LEU A 178 2.14 -12.61 -12.93
N VAL A 179 1.58 -11.88 -13.89
CA VAL A 179 0.71 -12.46 -14.92
C VAL A 179 1.53 -13.29 -15.88
N LYS A 180 2.65 -12.76 -16.38
CA LYS A 180 3.58 -13.51 -17.25
C LYS A 180 4.20 -14.72 -16.55
N ARG A 181 4.37 -14.65 -15.23
CA ARG A 181 4.82 -15.77 -14.39
C ARG A 181 3.75 -16.81 -14.12
N GLY A 182 2.53 -16.63 -14.62
CA GLY A 182 1.42 -17.59 -14.47
C GLY A 182 0.79 -17.61 -13.07
N VAL A 183 1.03 -16.58 -12.24
CA VAL A 183 0.43 -16.52 -10.91
C VAL A 183 -1.05 -16.17 -11.05
N VAL A 184 -1.91 -17.03 -10.51
CA VAL A 184 -3.37 -16.85 -10.57
C VAL A 184 -3.78 -15.58 -9.81
N GLY A 185 -4.70 -14.79 -10.38
CA GLY A 185 -5.17 -13.49 -9.84
C GLY A 185 -5.51 -13.48 -8.35
N ARG A 186 -6.18 -14.54 -7.87
CA ARG A 186 -6.56 -14.71 -6.46
C ARG A 186 -5.36 -14.79 -5.52
N LEU A 187 -4.20 -15.19 -6.02
CA LEU A 187 -2.97 -15.35 -5.23
C LEU A 187 -2.13 -14.06 -5.14
N TRP A 188 -2.40 -13.04 -5.96
CA TRP A 188 -1.59 -11.80 -5.92
C TRP A 188 -1.62 -11.09 -4.56
N ARG A 189 -2.72 -11.21 -3.79
CA ARG A 189 -2.82 -10.73 -2.41
C ARG A 189 -1.77 -11.32 -1.46
N PHE A 190 -1.13 -12.43 -1.81
CA PHE A 190 -0.03 -13.02 -1.03
C PHE A 190 1.34 -12.46 -1.41
N ALA A 191 1.47 -11.65 -2.47
CA ALA A 191 2.74 -11.03 -2.85
C ALA A 191 3.32 -10.14 -1.74
N VAL A 192 2.45 -9.63 -0.84
CA VAL A 192 2.83 -8.88 0.36
C VAL A 192 3.70 -9.70 1.33
N MET A 193 3.59 -11.03 1.32
CA MET A 193 4.35 -11.92 2.22
C MET A 193 5.86 -11.82 1.99
N GLY A 194 6.29 -11.55 0.75
CA GLY A 194 7.70 -11.35 0.40
C GLY A 194 8.15 -9.90 0.49
N ASP A 195 7.32 -8.97 0.97
CA ASP A 195 7.67 -7.56 1.05
C ASP A 195 8.51 -7.27 2.32
N PRO A 196 9.78 -6.85 2.18
CA PRO A 196 10.67 -6.63 3.31
C PRO A 196 10.34 -5.36 4.13
N THR A 197 9.33 -4.59 3.73
CA THR A 197 8.82 -3.44 4.48
C THR A 197 7.64 -3.79 5.39
N VAL A 198 7.10 -5.01 5.30
CA VAL A 198 5.88 -5.45 5.99
C VAL A 198 6.22 -6.31 7.20
N SER A 199 5.57 -6.03 8.32
CA SER A 199 5.69 -6.83 9.56
C SER A 199 4.50 -7.75 9.79
N LEU A 200 3.29 -7.28 9.51
CA LEU A 200 2.06 -8.07 9.61
C LEU A 200 1.24 -7.87 8.36
N PHE A 201 0.56 -8.92 7.90
CA PHE A 201 -0.42 -8.77 6.83
C PHE A 201 -1.65 -9.66 7.03
N LEU A 202 -2.77 -9.21 6.47
CA LEU A 202 -3.98 -9.99 6.27
C LEU A 202 -4.16 -10.22 4.76
N SER A 203 -4.40 -11.46 4.36
CA SER A 203 -4.75 -11.82 2.99
C SER A 203 -6.28 -11.95 2.88
N ARG A 204 -6.92 -11.08 2.09
CA ARG A 204 -8.39 -10.99 2.03
C ARG A 204 -8.94 -11.07 0.62
N ASP A 205 -10.07 -11.76 0.47
CA ASP A 205 -10.90 -11.67 -0.72
C ASP A 205 -11.59 -10.31 -0.78
N SER A 206 -11.64 -9.71 -1.98
CA SER A 206 -12.21 -8.36 -2.18
C SER A 206 -13.72 -8.28 -1.97
N ASP A 207 -14.42 -9.42 -1.95
CA ASP A 207 -15.84 -9.53 -1.64
C ASP A 207 -16.16 -9.74 -0.15
N SER A 208 -15.16 -9.82 0.75
CA SER A 208 -15.36 -10.22 2.15
C SER A 208 -15.23 -9.07 3.16
N TRP A 209 -16.35 -8.55 3.73
CA TRP A 209 -16.36 -7.40 4.67
C TRP A 209 -15.58 -7.72 5.94
N ILE A 210 -14.88 -6.72 6.48
CA ILE A 210 -14.28 -6.81 7.81
C ILE A 210 -15.42 -6.65 8.82
N LEU A 211 -15.48 -7.59 9.76
CA LEU A 211 -16.47 -7.63 10.82
C LEU A 211 -15.78 -7.44 12.18
N ASP A 212 -16.49 -6.91 13.16
CA ASP A 212 -15.92 -6.68 14.51
C ASP A 212 -15.35 -7.96 15.14
N ARG A 213 -16.01 -9.10 14.91
CA ARG A 213 -15.52 -10.41 15.37
C ARG A 213 -14.16 -10.77 14.77
N GLU A 214 -13.93 -10.43 13.51
CA GLU A 214 -12.67 -10.67 12.83
C GLU A 214 -11.58 -9.77 13.41
N VAL A 215 -11.90 -8.50 13.66
CA VAL A 215 -10.99 -7.56 14.31
C VAL A 215 -10.58 -8.05 15.70
N ALA A 216 -11.51 -8.58 16.48
CA ALA A 216 -11.22 -9.16 17.79
C ALA A 216 -10.23 -10.33 17.71
N VAL A 217 -10.45 -11.27 16.78
CA VAL A 217 -9.57 -12.44 16.59
C VAL A 217 -8.20 -12.04 16.06
N VAL A 218 -8.12 -11.04 15.17
CA VAL A 218 -6.85 -10.50 14.68
C VAL A 218 -6.05 -9.88 15.84
N ARG A 219 -6.70 -9.12 16.73
CA ARG A 219 -6.05 -8.54 17.92
C ARG A 219 -5.57 -9.63 18.88
N GLU A 220 -6.37 -10.66 19.12
CA GLU A 220 -5.97 -11.81 19.94
C GLU A 220 -4.74 -12.50 19.35
N TRP A 221 -4.72 -12.76 18.04
CA TRP A 221 -3.56 -13.33 17.37
C TRP A 221 -2.30 -12.48 17.53
N ILE A 222 -2.40 -11.18 17.29
CA ILE A 222 -1.26 -10.27 17.45
C ILE A 222 -0.73 -10.33 18.89
N SER A 223 -1.63 -10.32 19.89
CA SER A 223 -1.24 -10.43 21.30
C SER A 223 -0.61 -11.79 21.66
N SER A 224 -0.97 -12.85 20.95
CA SER A 224 -0.45 -14.21 21.20
C SER A 224 1.00 -14.43 20.73
N GLY A 225 1.53 -13.56 19.86
CA GLY A 225 2.87 -13.69 19.29
C GLY A 225 3.05 -14.88 18.34
N LYS A 226 1.98 -15.57 17.93
CA LYS A 226 2.03 -16.69 16.98
C LYS A 226 2.33 -16.20 15.55
N GLY A 227 3.03 -17.02 14.75
CA GLY A 227 3.46 -16.63 13.40
C GLY A 227 2.33 -16.41 12.38
N PHE A 228 1.20 -17.10 12.53
CA PHE A 228 0.02 -16.90 11.68
C PHE A 228 -1.27 -17.33 12.41
N HIS A 229 -2.41 -16.89 11.90
CA HIS A 229 -3.72 -17.45 12.22
C HIS A 229 -4.55 -17.66 10.96
N VAL A 230 -5.60 -18.47 11.06
CA VAL A 230 -6.60 -18.63 10.01
C VAL A 230 -7.98 -18.56 10.65
N ILE A 231 -8.87 -17.75 10.07
CA ILE A 231 -10.27 -17.65 10.51
C ILE A 231 -11.13 -18.51 9.58
N ARG A 232 -11.91 -19.42 10.16
CA ARG A 232 -12.84 -20.31 9.45
C ARG A 232 -14.23 -20.17 10.04
N ASP A 233 -14.98 -19.21 9.53
CA ASP A 233 -16.31 -18.87 10.03
C ASP A 233 -17.45 -19.40 9.14
N HIS A 234 -17.14 -19.96 7.97
CA HIS A 234 -18.13 -20.55 7.07
C HIS A 234 -18.16 -22.10 7.18
N PRO A 235 -19.34 -22.76 7.27
CA PRO A 235 -19.46 -24.22 7.40
C PRO A 235 -18.82 -25.04 6.27
N ASN A 236 -18.64 -24.42 5.09
CA ASN A 236 -17.99 -25.06 3.94
C ASN A 236 -16.45 -24.94 3.94
N HIS A 237 -15.84 -24.24 4.91
CA HIS A 237 -14.38 -24.15 5.04
C HIS A 237 -13.78 -25.41 5.69
N LYS A 238 -13.87 -26.54 4.97
CA LYS A 238 -13.50 -27.89 5.43
C LYS A 238 -12.10 -28.35 5.03
N ALA A 239 -11.35 -27.56 4.26
CA ALA A 239 -10.00 -27.92 3.82
C ALA A 239 -9.06 -28.16 5.02
N VAL A 240 -8.02 -28.96 4.89
CA VAL A 240 -7.00 -29.11 5.96
C VAL A 240 -6.02 -27.95 5.87
N MET A 241 -5.60 -27.37 7.02
CA MET A 241 -4.43 -26.49 7.05
C MET A 241 -3.21 -27.32 7.42
N LEU A 242 -2.13 -27.15 6.66
CA LEU A 242 -0.80 -27.58 7.08
C LEU A 242 -0.17 -26.40 7.83
N ALA A 243 0.40 -26.68 8.99
CA ALA A 243 1.03 -25.72 9.90
C ALA A 243 2.47 -26.14 10.15
#